data_AF-A0A6M0SI16-F1
#
_entry.id   AF-A0A6M0SI16-F1
#
_cell.length_a   1.000
_cell.length_b   1.000
_cell.length_c   1.000
_cell.angle_alpha   90.00
_cell.angle_beta   90.00
_cell.angle_gamma   90.00
#
_symmetry.space_group_name_H-M   'P 1'
#
loop_
_entity.id
_entity.type
_entity.pdbx_description
1 polymer ?
#
loop_
_entity_poly.entity_id
_entity_poly.type
_entity_poly.pdbx_seq_one_letter_code
_entity_poly.pdbx_strand_id
1 'polypeptide(L)'
;MDDWLKQLQQDLQEAVHSTLEQTEQFLDVLAEQAVNVVSPVLDAADELADELAEQVVENISPPISQALDDLETQLDPVVGSMVSWCEQTMAPIHQTLTPWLQNHPKCAGCSYYHGESYGGQMLVCALHPHGPEDYDECPDWESVWPKPDGD
;
A
#
# COMPACT_ATOMS: atom_id res chain seq x y z
N MET A 1 -51.00 68.46 30.05
CA MET A 1 -49.52 68.38 29.90
C MET A 1 -49.10 67.02 29.35
N ASP A 2 -50.01 66.04 29.22
CA ASP A 2 -49.73 64.66 28.82
C ASP A 2 -49.80 64.38 27.31
N ASP A 3 -50.53 65.20 26.54
CA ASP A 3 -50.75 64.94 25.11
C ASP A 3 -49.47 65.09 24.27
N TRP A 4 -48.61 66.06 24.60
CA TRP A 4 -47.34 66.24 23.89
C TRP A 4 -46.38 65.05 24.11
N LEU A 5 -46.47 64.42 25.29
CA LEU A 5 -45.60 63.32 25.70
C LEU A 5 -46.03 62.01 25.02
N LYS A 6 -47.34 61.82 24.83
CA LYS A 6 -47.90 60.74 24.01
C LYS A 6 -47.54 60.90 22.53
N GLN A 7 -47.65 62.12 22.01
CA GLN A 7 -47.27 62.42 20.63
C GLN A 7 -45.79 62.11 20.37
N LEU A 8 -44.91 62.57 21.25
CA LEU A 8 -43.47 62.29 21.16
C LEU A 8 -43.18 60.78 21.19
N GLN A 9 -43.88 60.03 22.05
CA GLN A 9 -43.69 58.59 22.19
C GLN A 9 -44.16 57.83 20.93
N GLN A 10 -45.25 58.26 20.30
CA GLN A 10 -45.73 57.71 19.03
C GLN A 10 -44.77 58.02 17.88
N ASP A 11 -44.36 59.29 17.77
CA ASP A 11 -43.44 59.73 16.70
C ASP A 11 -42.09 59.00 16.80
N LEU A 12 -41.60 58.76 18.03
CA LEU A 12 -40.38 57.98 18.26
C LEU A 12 -40.57 56.50 17.87
N GLN A 13 -41.71 55.91 18.23
CA GLN A 13 -41.97 54.49 17.96
C GLN A 13 -42.12 54.24 16.45
N GLU A 14 -42.79 55.12 15.73
CA GLU A 14 -42.90 55.07 14.27
C GLU A 14 -41.54 55.30 13.59
N ALA A 15 -40.75 56.27 14.04
CA ALA A 15 -39.42 56.52 13.50
C ALA A 15 -38.45 55.34 13.73
N VAL A 16 -38.53 54.69 14.88
CA VAL A 16 -37.73 53.49 15.18
C VAL A 16 -38.19 52.31 14.33
N HIS A 17 -39.50 52.10 14.18
CA HIS A 17 -40.01 50.99 13.36
C HIS A 17 -39.65 51.16 11.88
N SER A 18 -39.82 52.38 11.37
CA SER A 18 -39.47 52.72 9.99
C SER A 18 -37.98 52.58 9.68
N THR A 19 -37.11 52.96 10.62
CA THR A 19 -35.65 52.80 10.46
C THR A 19 -35.22 51.34 10.56
N LEU A 20 -35.92 50.52 11.36
CA LEU A 20 -35.67 49.08 11.45
C LEU A 20 -36.05 48.36 10.15
N GLU A 21 -37.25 48.63 9.60
CA GLU A 21 -37.68 48.06 8.31
C GLU A 21 -36.76 48.45 7.15
N GLN A 22 -36.29 49.71 7.11
CA GLN A 22 -35.31 50.13 6.09
C GLN A 22 -33.96 49.41 6.22
N THR A 23 -33.55 49.10 7.45
CA THR A 23 -32.28 48.40 7.69
C THR A 23 -32.39 46.93 7.26
N GLU A 24 -33.51 46.26 7.56
CA GLU A 24 -33.76 44.88 7.13
C GLU A 24 -33.79 44.77 5.60
N GLN A 25 -34.52 45.66 4.92
CA GLN A 25 -34.57 45.67 3.45
C GLN A 25 -33.21 45.92 2.80
N PHE A 26 -32.39 46.80 3.40
CA PHE A 26 -31.04 47.05 2.90
C PHE A 26 -30.12 45.84 3.10
N LEU A 27 -30.24 45.14 4.22
CA LEU A 27 -29.48 43.92 4.50
C LEU A 27 -29.85 42.78 3.55
N ASP A 28 -31.13 42.62 3.22
CA ASP A 28 -31.59 41.62 2.24
C ASP A 28 -31.02 41.89 0.84
N VAL A 29 -31.07 43.14 0.38
CA VAL A 29 -30.50 43.53 -0.92
C VAL A 29 -28.99 43.32 -0.95
N LEU A 30 -28.27 43.64 0.13
CA LEU A 30 -26.84 43.37 0.23
C LEU A 30 -26.52 41.87 0.27
N ALA A 31 -27.33 41.08 0.97
CA ALA A 31 -27.16 39.63 1.03
C ALA A 31 -27.36 38.99 -0.35
N GLU A 32 -28.42 39.38 -1.08
CA GLU A 32 -28.66 38.90 -2.44
C GLU A 32 -27.54 39.32 -3.40
N GLN A 33 -27.06 40.57 -3.32
CA GLN A 33 -25.94 41.02 -4.15
C GLN A 33 -24.64 40.29 -3.82
N ALA A 34 -24.35 40.04 -2.54
CA ALA A 34 -23.16 39.30 -2.13
C ALA A 34 -23.19 37.86 -2.67
N VAL A 35 -24.33 37.18 -2.57
CA VAL A 35 -24.49 35.81 -3.11
C VAL A 35 -24.31 35.81 -4.63
N ASN A 36 -24.96 36.73 -5.35
CA ASN A 36 -24.87 36.80 -6.81
C ASN A 36 -23.47 37.14 -7.34
N VAL A 37 -22.63 37.80 -6.54
CA VAL A 37 -21.23 38.10 -6.88
C VAL A 37 -20.31 36.93 -6.54
N VAL A 38 -20.58 36.21 -5.45
CA VAL A 38 -19.72 35.12 -4.97
C VAL A 38 -19.99 33.81 -5.72
N SER A 39 -21.23 33.50 -6.08
CA SER A 39 -21.56 32.26 -6.80
C SER A 39 -20.76 32.05 -8.09
N PRO A 40 -20.66 33.02 -9.02
CA PRO A 40 -19.87 32.83 -10.25
C PRO A 40 -18.37 32.64 -10.00
N VAL A 41 -17.85 33.20 -8.89
CA VAL A 41 -16.45 33.03 -8.49
C VAL A 41 -16.21 31.62 -7.96
N LEU A 42 -17.16 31.07 -7.21
CA LEU A 42 -17.11 29.67 -6.75
C LEU A 42 -17.23 28.71 -7.93
N ASP A 43 -18.16 28.94 -8.86
CA ASP A 43 -18.34 28.10 -10.05
C ASP A 43 -17.07 28.10 -10.93
N ALA A 44 -16.45 29.28 -11.13
CA ALA A 44 -15.18 29.38 -11.86
C ALA A 44 -14.01 28.71 -11.12
N ALA A 45 -14.03 28.72 -9.79
CA ALA A 45 -13.03 28.02 -8.99
C ALA A 45 -13.18 26.50 -9.08
N ASP A 46 -14.41 25.99 -9.11
CA ASP A 46 -14.69 24.56 -9.33
C ASP A 46 -14.27 24.13 -10.74
N GLU A 47 -14.57 24.91 -11.78
CA GLU A 47 -14.14 24.62 -13.15
C GLU A 47 -12.61 24.58 -13.30
N LEU A 48 -11.90 25.52 -12.66
CA LEU A 48 -10.42 25.50 -12.63
C LEU A 48 -9.87 24.32 -11.82
N ALA A 49 -10.56 23.90 -10.76
CA ALA A 49 -10.16 22.74 -9.97
C ALA A 49 -10.33 21.45 -10.78
N ASP A 50 -11.42 21.31 -11.53
CA ASP A 50 -11.66 20.19 -12.43
C ASP A 50 -10.61 20.15 -13.57
N GLU A 51 -10.33 21.28 -14.21
CA GLU A 51 -9.32 21.36 -15.28
C GLU A 51 -7.90 21.07 -14.76
N LEU A 52 -7.57 21.48 -13.53
CA LEU A 52 -6.30 21.14 -12.89
C LEU A 52 -6.24 19.65 -12.55
N ALA A 53 -7.33 19.06 -12.05
CA ALA A 53 -7.42 17.64 -11.73
C ALA A 53 -7.22 16.77 -12.99
N GLU A 54 -7.86 17.14 -14.11
CA GLU A 54 -7.67 16.48 -15.40
C GLU A 54 -6.21 16.58 -15.87
N GLN A 55 -5.60 17.77 -15.80
CA GLN A 55 -4.19 17.94 -16.19
C GLN A 55 -3.22 17.09 -15.36
N VAL A 56 -3.49 16.92 -14.05
CA VAL A 56 -2.69 16.04 -13.18
C VAL A 56 -2.84 14.58 -13.61
N VAL A 57 -4.06 14.13 -13.88
CA VAL A 57 -4.34 12.75 -14.30
C VAL A 57 -3.74 12.44 -15.67
N GLU A 58 -3.84 13.36 -16.62
CA GLU A 58 -3.38 13.14 -18.00
C GLU A 58 -1.87 13.29 -18.16
N ASN A 59 -1.25 14.24 -17.45
CA ASN A 59 0.14 14.62 -17.72
C ASN A 59 1.12 14.25 -16.60
N ILE A 60 0.67 14.11 -15.36
CA ILE A 60 1.55 13.87 -14.21
C ILE A 60 1.49 12.40 -13.78
N SER A 61 0.29 11.82 -13.71
CA SER A 61 0.10 10.43 -13.31
C SER A 61 0.82 9.43 -14.24
N PRO A 62 0.78 9.56 -15.58
CA PRO A 62 1.37 8.55 -16.47
C PRO A 62 2.90 8.50 -16.40
N PRO A 63 3.64 9.62 -16.43
CA PRO A 63 5.09 9.59 -16.26
C PRO A 63 5.56 9.00 -14.93
N ILE A 64 4.83 9.26 -13.83
CA ILE A 64 5.16 8.69 -12.52
C ILE A 64 4.93 7.18 -12.52
N SER A 65 3.81 6.72 -13.07
CA SER A 65 3.49 5.29 -13.16
C SER A 65 4.53 4.56 -14.01
N GLN A 66 4.86 5.12 -15.18
CA GLN A 66 5.92 4.61 -16.06
C GLN A 66 7.27 4.54 -15.35
N ALA A 67 7.65 5.57 -14.58
CA ALA A 67 8.91 5.58 -13.85
C ALA A 67 8.97 4.52 -12.73
N LEU A 68 7.84 4.22 -12.09
CA LEU A 68 7.75 3.12 -11.11
C LEU A 68 7.85 1.76 -11.79
N ASP A 69 7.15 1.55 -12.92
CA ASP A 69 7.23 0.31 -13.70
C ASP A 69 8.65 0.05 -14.24
N ASP A 70 9.32 1.11 -14.71
CA ASP A 70 10.70 1.04 -15.19
C ASP A 70 11.68 0.74 -14.04
N LEU A 71 11.41 1.25 -12.84
CA LEU A 71 12.21 0.96 -11.65
C LEU A 71 12.03 -0.50 -11.19
N GLU A 72 10.80 -1.00 -11.19
CA GLU A 72 10.48 -2.41 -10.89
C GLU A 72 11.18 -3.33 -11.88
N THR A 73 11.07 -3.06 -13.18
CA THR A 73 11.72 -3.83 -14.24
C THR A 73 13.24 -3.88 -14.08
N GLN A 74 13.87 -2.80 -13.62
CA GLN A 74 15.32 -2.76 -13.37
C GLN A 74 15.73 -3.48 -12.08
N LEU A 75 14.87 -3.49 -11.07
CA LEU A 75 15.18 -4.08 -9.77
C LEU A 75 14.92 -5.59 -9.73
N ASP A 76 13.94 -6.08 -10.49
CA ASP A 76 13.59 -7.49 -10.64
C ASP A 76 14.80 -8.43 -10.88
N PRO A 77 15.69 -8.19 -11.86
CA PRO A 77 16.83 -9.07 -12.07
C PRO A 77 17.81 -9.07 -10.90
N VAL A 78 17.95 -7.96 -10.18
CA VAL A 78 18.82 -7.85 -9.00
C VAL A 78 18.24 -8.66 -7.85
N VAL A 79 16.94 -8.49 -7.58
CA VAL A 79 16.24 -9.25 -6.53
C VAL A 79 16.25 -10.74 -6.84
N GLY A 80 15.95 -11.13 -8.09
CA GLY A 80 15.99 -12.52 -8.52
C GLY A 80 17.39 -13.14 -8.38
N SER A 81 18.44 -12.39 -8.74
CA SER A 81 19.83 -12.81 -8.54
C SER A 81 20.17 -13.01 -7.06
N MET A 82 19.73 -12.09 -6.18
CA MET A 82 19.94 -12.22 -4.74
C MET A 82 19.21 -13.44 -4.15
N VAL A 83 17.98 -13.70 -4.57
CA VAL A 83 17.23 -14.89 -4.15
C VAL A 83 17.95 -16.16 -4.58
N SER A 84 18.37 -16.24 -5.84
CA SER A 84 19.12 -17.40 -6.35
C SER A 84 20.45 -17.61 -5.62
N TRP A 85 21.18 -16.54 -5.32
CA TRP A 85 22.41 -16.62 -4.54
C TRP A 85 22.14 -17.12 -3.11
N CYS A 86 21.10 -16.61 -2.46
CA CYS A 86 20.65 -17.04 -1.14
C CYS A 86 20.31 -18.54 -1.13
N GLU A 87 19.53 -19.02 -2.09
CA GLU A 87 19.17 -20.44 -2.23
C GLU A 87 20.41 -21.31 -2.40
N GLN A 88 21.33 -20.95 -3.31
CA GLN A 88 22.58 -21.69 -3.52
C GLN A 88 23.47 -21.71 -2.27
N THR A 89 23.56 -20.59 -1.55
CA THR A 89 24.40 -20.46 -0.36
C THR A 89 23.81 -21.20 0.84
N MET A 90 22.48 -21.23 0.96
CA MET A 90 21.78 -21.87 2.07
C MET A 90 21.44 -23.34 1.81
N ALA A 91 21.44 -23.81 0.55
CA ALA A 91 21.13 -25.20 0.20
C ALA A 91 21.94 -26.22 1.02
N PRO A 92 23.26 -26.06 1.23
CA PRO A 92 24.02 -26.99 2.06
C PRO A 92 23.56 -27.02 3.53
N ILE A 93 23.17 -25.87 4.09
CA ILE A 93 22.66 -25.76 5.46
C ILE A 93 21.30 -26.47 5.54
N HIS A 94 20.40 -26.19 4.60
CA HIS A 94 19.08 -26.82 4.55
C HIS A 94 19.18 -28.34 4.39
N GLN A 95 19.99 -28.82 3.45
CA GLN A 95 20.20 -30.26 3.22
C GLN A 95 20.98 -30.94 4.34
N THR A 96 21.62 -30.19 5.24
CA THR A 96 22.27 -30.75 6.44
C THR A 96 21.31 -30.81 7.63
N LEU A 97 20.58 -29.73 7.91
CA LEU A 97 19.76 -29.60 9.11
C LEU A 97 18.36 -30.22 8.94
N THR A 98 17.74 -30.08 7.78
CA THR A 98 16.38 -30.57 7.54
C THR A 98 16.25 -32.09 7.74
N PRO A 99 17.18 -32.94 7.24
CA PRO A 99 17.15 -34.38 7.54
C PRO A 99 17.26 -34.68 9.03
N TRP A 100 18.09 -33.93 9.78
CA TRP A 100 18.20 -34.11 11.23
C TRP A 100 16.89 -33.83 11.94
N LEU A 101 16.23 -32.72 11.59
CA LEU A 101 14.95 -32.33 12.18
C LEU A 101 13.82 -33.31 11.83
N GLN A 102 13.92 -33.98 10.68
CA GLN A 102 12.95 -34.95 10.19
C GLN A 102 13.28 -36.41 10.54
N ASN A 103 14.25 -36.66 11.45
CA ASN A 103 14.68 -38.01 11.87
C ASN A 103 15.31 -38.88 10.76
N HIS A 104 15.97 -38.25 9.79
CA HIS A 104 16.73 -38.89 8.73
C HIS A 104 18.22 -38.50 8.78
N PRO A 105 18.93 -38.72 9.92
CA PRO A 105 20.31 -38.27 10.09
C PRO A 105 21.30 -38.90 9.10
N LYS A 106 21.00 -40.10 8.57
CA LYS A 106 21.81 -40.76 7.51
C LYS A 106 21.82 -39.97 6.19
N CYS A 107 20.84 -39.08 5.99
CA CYS A 107 20.73 -38.24 4.81
C CYS A 107 21.24 -36.81 5.02
N ALA A 108 21.78 -36.51 6.21
CA ALA A 108 22.34 -35.20 6.51
C ALA A 108 23.48 -34.85 5.56
N GLY A 109 23.36 -33.71 4.89
CA GLY A 109 24.36 -33.22 3.94
C GLY A 109 24.36 -33.97 2.61
N CYS A 110 23.34 -34.80 2.34
CA CYS A 110 23.22 -35.53 1.09
C CYS A 110 22.57 -34.67 0.00
N SER A 111 23.22 -34.57 -1.17
CA SER A 111 22.72 -33.87 -2.37
C SER A 111 21.40 -34.44 -2.90
N TYR A 112 21.06 -35.69 -2.55
CA TYR A 112 19.85 -36.38 -2.98
C TYR A 112 18.72 -36.38 -1.95
N TYR A 113 18.89 -35.66 -0.82
CA TYR A 113 17.83 -35.52 0.15
C TYR A 113 16.63 -34.78 -0.45
N HIS A 114 15.43 -35.32 -0.25
CA HIS A 114 14.19 -34.75 -0.78
C HIS A 114 13.33 -34.14 0.32
N GLY A 115 13.00 -34.90 1.38
CA GLY A 115 12.39 -34.39 2.61
C GLY A 115 10.96 -33.84 2.51
N GLU A 116 10.26 -34.13 1.41
CA GLU A 116 8.93 -33.59 1.11
C GLU A 116 7.81 -34.61 1.30
N SER A 117 6.61 -34.14 1.66
CA SER A 117 5.45 -35.01 1.92
C SER A 117 4.41 -34.96 0.79
N TYR A 118 4.07 -36.12 0.25
CA TYR A 118 3.06 -36.28 -0.80
C TYR A 118 1.94 -37.19 -0.30
N GLY A 119 0.71 -36.69 -0.25
CA GLY A 119 -0.44 -37.49 0.17
C GLY A 119 -0.31 -38.10 1.57
N GLY A 120 0.44 -37.46 2.47
CA GLY A 120 0.69 -37.94 3.84
C GLY A 120 1.86 -38.92 3.99
N GLN A 121 2.59 -39.24 2.91
CA GLN A 121 3.81 -40.03 2.96
C GLN A 121 5.03 -39.14 2.66
N MET A 122 6.04 -39.19 3.52
CA MET A 122 7.28 -38.45 3.31
C MET A 122 8.21 -39.22 2.38
N LEU A 123 8.67 -38.54 1.34
CA LEU A 123 9.71 -39.03 0.45
C LEU A 123 11.06 -38.48 0.92
N VAL A 124 11.87 -39.35 1.49
CA VAL A 124 13.11 -38.99 2.19
C VAL A 124 14.23 -38.65 1.21
N CYS A 125 14.45 -39.49 0.20
CA CYS A 125 15.55 -39.36 -0.75
C CYS A 125 15.07 -39.60 -2.18
N ALA A 126 15.69 -38.94 -3.15
CA ALA A 126 15.39 -39.07 -4.57
C ALA A 126 15.75 -40.46 -5.14
N LEU A 127 16.73 -41.14 -4.56
CA LEU A 127 17.16 -42.49 -4.97
C LEU A 127 16.48 -43.57 -4.13
N HIS A 128 16.34 -43.33 -2.82
CA HIS A 128 15.70 -44.22 -1.85
C HIS A 128 14.50 -43.53 -1.21
N PRO A 129 13.28 -43.67 -1.77
CA PRO A 129 12.10 -42.93 -1.32
C PRO A 129 11.82 -42.96 0.19
N HIS A 130 12.19 -44.04 0.88
CA HIS A 130 12.00 -44.19 2.34
C HIS A 130 13.33 -44.10 3.14
N GLY A 131 14.44 -43.80 2.46
CA GLY A 131 15.79 -43.82 3.03
C GLY A 131 16.45 -45.21 3.00
N PRO A 132 17.76 -45.29 3.34
CA PRO A 132 18.52 -46.54 3.34
C PRO A 132 18.25 -47.35 4.60
N GLU A 133 17.17 -48.13 4.59
CA GLU A 133 16.77 -48.96 5.73
C GLU A 133 17.75 -50.11 6.00
N ASP A 134 18.24 -50.76 4.94
CA ASP A 134 19.06 -52.00 5.03
C ASP A 134 20.57 -51.77 5.18
N TYR A 135 21.02 -50.51 5.21
CA TYR A 135 22.44 -50.16 5.30
C TYR A 135 22.72 -49.28 6.51
N ASP A 136 23.84 -49.53 7.19
CA ASP A 136 24.30 -48.66 8.29
C ASP A 136 24.58 -47.22 7.78
N GLU A 137 25.06 -47.11 6.54
CA GLU A 137 25.35 -45.86 5.83
C GLU A 137 24.68 -45.85 4.45
N CYS A 138 24.34 -44.67 3.94
CA CYS A 138 23.71 -44.55 2.63
C CYS A 138 24.74 -44.84 1.51
N PRO A 139 24.53 -45.85 0.64
CA PRO A 139 25.49 -46.19 -0.41
C PRO A 139 25.62 -45.10 -1.50
N ASP A 140 24.56 -44.32 -1.72
CA ASP A 140 24.51 -43.24 -2.70
C ASP A 140 24.67 -41.85 -2.06
N TRP A 141 25.27 -41.78 -0.87
CA TRP A 141 25.48 -40.49 -0.21
C TRP A 141 26.48 -39.64 -0.99
N GLU A 142 26.07 -38.44 -1.37
CA GLU A 142 26.95 -37.45 -1.98
C GLU A 142 26.85 -36.14 -1.21
N SER A 143 28.01 -35.56 -0.88
CA SER A 143 28.08 -34.31 -0.12
C SER A 143 27.51 -33.14 -0.93
N VAL A 144 26.59 -32.40 -0.32
CA VAL A 144 26.15 -31.07 -0.78
C VAL A 144 27.24 -30.01 -0.56
N TRP A 145 28.14 -30.25 0.39
CA TRP A 145 29.27 -29.36 0.64
C TRP A 145 30.37 -29.63 -0.39
N PRO A 146 30.97 -28.58 -0.98
CA PRO A 146 32.12 -28.75 -1.86
C PRO A 146 33.23 -29.46 -1.08
N LYS A 147 33.81 -30.49 -1.70
CA LYS A 147 35.00 -31.15 -1.15
C LYS A 147 36.14 -30.13 -1.14
N PRO A 148 36.94 -30.03 -0.07
CA PRO A 148 38.16 -29.23 -0.12
C PRO A 148 39.02 -29.75 -1.28
N ASP A 149 39.60 -28.84 -2.08
CA ASP A 149 40.46 -29.21 -3.20
C ASP A 149 41.66 -30.01 -2.68
N GLY A 150 41.66 -31.33 -2.91
CA GLY A 150 42.81 -32.22 -2.74
C GLY A 150 42.62 -33.35 -1.74
N ASP A 151 42.45 -34.56 -2.29
CA ASP A 151 43.15 -35.79 -1.87
C ASP A 151 43.48 -36.60 -3.14
#